data_AF-A0A8H3IYT1-F1
#
_entry.id   AF-A0A8H3IYT1-F1
#
_cell.length_a   1.000
_cell.length_b   1.000
_cell.length_c   1.000
_cell.angle_alpha   90.00
_cell.angle_beta   90.00
_cell.angle_gamma   90.00
#
_symmetry.space_group_name_H-M   'P 1'
#
loop_
_entity.id
_entity.type
_entity.pdbx_description
1 polymer ?
#
loop_
_entity_poly.entity_id
_entity_poly.type
_entity_poly.pdbx_seq_one_letter_code
_entity_poly.pdbx_strand_id
1 'polypeptide(L)'
;MSWMQRAKALKMIGYADLAAGDTWKAVLLIDLQLLTLRNQAFATPGSEASKKFEVLIGQIRHAYRELIESILMLEDYQGVMEICQEGTKKYRKHLQDFFRSHGASANAKIVGNSWITRRWGGTSSIPFSFIELRILATCVQSHQHPLEHPAIARLVPCYSDGPRKLSFTANHTQPIRILQQLGINHFKDRRYETWVLQTIWARVANNQDEHPSELDGISIRTIKLLGSFFDHSCEANAEWGSKSQDEHPYCSGGSTKVLYAKRQIKRGEEICFSYAPFSGRETKEQRFA
;
A
#
# COMPACT_ATOMS: atom_id res chain seq x y z
N MET A 1 8.55 8.66 -23.38
CA MET A 1 7.11 8.72 -23.05
C MET A 1 6.96 9.48 -21.74
N SER A 2 6.10 10.49 -21.67
CA SER A 2 5.84 11.21 -20.42
C SER A 2 4.99 10.38 -19.45
N TRP A 3 5.08 10.66 -18.15
CA TRP A 3 4.26 9.98 -17.14
C TRP A 3 2.76 10.13 -17.41
N MET A 4 2.31 11.30 -17.89
CA MET A 4 0.91 11.53 -18.28
C MET A 4 0.47 10.67 -19.47
N GLN A 5 1.35 10.47 -20.48
CA GLN A 5 1.04 9.60 -21.62
C GLN A 5 0.88 8.15 -21.16
N ARG A 6 1.78 7.68 -20.28
CA ARG A 6 1.72 6.33 -19.74
C ARG A 6 0.52 6.12 -18.83
N ALA A 7 0.19 7.10 -17.99
CA ALA A 7 -1.01 7.07 -17.16
C ALA A 7 -2.29 6.93 -17.99
N LYS A 8 -2.42 7.71 -19.08
CA LYS A 8 -3.58 7.60 -19.99
C LYS A 8 -3.68 6.21 -20.62
N ALA A 9 -2.56 5.67 -21.09
CA ALA A 9 -2.52 4.31 -21.64
C ALA A 9 -2.96 3.28 -20.60
N LEU A 10 -2.39 3.31 -19.39
CA LEU A 10 -2.75 2.41 -18.28
C LEU A 10 -4.23 2.50 -17.90
N LYS A 11 -4.79 3.71 -17.85
CA LYS A 11 -6.22 3.93 -17.60
C LYS A 11 -7.07 3.29 -18.69
N MET A 12 -6.70 3.44 -19.96
CA MET A 12 -7.43 2.86 -21.11
C MET A 12 -7.45 1.32 -21.08
N ILE A 13 -6.40 0.69 -20.57
CA ILE A 13 -6.32 -0.78 -20.44
C ILE A 13 -6.77 -1.30 -19.06
N GLY A 14 -7.41 -0.46 -18.25
CA GLY A 14 -8.06 -0.87 -17.00
C GLY A 14 -7.18 -0.86 -15.74
N TYR A 15 -5.91 -0.45 -15.83
CA TYR A 15 -4.99 -0.36 -14.69
C TYR A 15 -5.04 1.04 -14.07
N ALA A 16 -6.19 1.40 -13.51
CA ALA A 16 -6.44 2.72 -12.92
C ALA A 16 -5.51 3.04 -11.74
N ASP A 17 -5.08 2.04 -11.01
CA ASP A 17 -4.13 2.12 -9.92
C ASP A 17 -2.70 2.46 -10.39
N LEU A 18 -2.25 1.83 -11.47
CA LEU A 18 -0.98 2.19 -12.11
C LEU A 18 -1.06 3.58 -12.74
N ALA A 19 -2.20 3.92 -13.35
CA ALA A 19 -2.45 5.25 -13.90
C ALA A 19 -2.40 6.35 -12.83
N ALA A 20 -2.99 6.11 -11.65
CA ALA A 20 -2.92 7.02 -10.52
C ALA A 20 -1.47 7.24 -10.06
N GLY A 21 -0.66 6.17 -10.01
CA GLY A 21 0.75 6.26 -9.65
C GLY A 21 1.59 7.08 -10.62
N ASP A 22 1.40 6.87 -11.92
CA ASP A 22 2.09 7.65 -12.95
C ASP A 22 1.63 9.10 -12.98
N THR A 23 0.33 9.35 -12.79
CA THR A 23 -0.21 10.71 -12.73
C THR A 23 0.34 11.45 -11.51
N TRP A 24 0.47 10.78 -10.36
CA TRP A 24 1.09 11.36 -9.17
C TRP A 24 2.55 11.75 -9.40
N LYS A 25 3.32 10.92 -10.12
CA LYS A 25 4.69 11.29 -10.53
C LYS A 25 4.69 12.55 -11.40
N ALA A 26 3.73 12.68 -12.33
CA ALA A 26 3.59 13.90 -13.12
C ALA A 26 3.28 15.13 -12.24
N VAL A 27 2.36 15.01 -11.28
CA VAL A 27 2.05 16.05 -10.28
C VAL A 27 3.31 16.49 -9.56
N LEU A 28 4.09 15.56 -9.00
CA LEU A 28 5.32 15.87 -8.26
C LEU A 28 6.38 16.60 -9.12
N LEU A 29 6.50 16.24 -10.41
CA LEU A 29 7.45 16.91 -11.32
C LEU A 29 7.01 18.33 -11.68
N ILE A 30 5.71 18.55 -11.88
CA ILE A 30 5.16 19.88 -12.17
C ILE A 30 5.24 20.75 -10.92
N ASP A 31 4.93 20.19 -9.74
CA ASP A 31 5.07 20.85 -8.44
C ASP A 31 6.48 21.38 -8.21
N LEU A 32 7.50 20.55 -8.51
CA LEU A 32 8.89 20.95 -8.37
C LEU A 32 9.22 22.15 -9.27
N GLN A 33 8.76 22.15 -10.51
CA GLN A 33 8.97 23.26 -11.44
C GLN A 33 8.24 24.54 -10.99
N LEU A 34 7.00 24.40 -10.51
CA LEU A 34 6.23 25.52 -9.95
C LEU A 34 6.96 26.16 -8.76
N LEU A 35 7.53 25.34 -7.88
CA LEU A 35 8.32 25.83 -6.74
C LEU A 35 9.55 26.61 -7.18
N THR A 36 10.30 26.10 -8.17
CA THR A 36 11.49 26.78 -8.70
C THR A 36 11.15 28.13 -9.35
N LEU A 37 10.02 28.22 -10.07
CA LEU A 37 9.63 29.44 -10.80
C LEU A 37 8.90 30.46 -9.94
N ARG A 38 8.37 30.06 -8.79
CA ARG A 38 7.46 30.86 -7.96
C ARG A 38 7.97 32.28 -7.70
N ASN A 39 9.19 32.40 -7.19
CA ASN A 39 9.74 33.70 -6.78
C ASN A 39 9.99 34.61 -7.99
N GLN A 40 10.49 34.04 -9.10
CA GLN A 40 10.78 34.78 -10.33
C GLN A 40 9.48 35.26 -11.02
N ALA A 41 8.47 34.39 -11.07
CA ALA A 41 7.17 34.68 -11.65
C ALA A 41 6.43 35.83 -10.93
N PHE A 42 6.51 35.87 -9.59
CA PHE A 42 5.84 36.92 -8.81
C PHE A 42 6.60 38.25 -8.77
N ALA A 43 7.94 38.23 -8.90
CA ALA A 43 8.74 39.44 -8.90
C ALA A 43 8.51 40.30 -10.16
N THR A 44 8.21 39.67 -11.31
CA THR A 44 8.06 40.35 -12.61
C THR A 44 6.85 39.84 -13.38
N PRO A 45 5.65 40.39 -13.12
CA PRO A 45 4.44 40.02 -13.87
C PRO A 45 4.63 40.21 -15.38
N GLY A 46 4.16 39.26 -16.18
CA GLY A 46 4.28 39.29 -17.65
C GLY A 46 5.64 38.83 -18.21
N SER A 47 6.63 38.54 -17.35
CA SER A 47 7.88 37.91 -17.74
C SER A 47 7.68 36.50 -18.31
N GLU A 48 8.71 35.97 -18.96
CA GLU A 48 8.71 34.57 -19.42
C GLU A 48 8.49 33.58 -18.27
N ALA A 49 9.05 33.86 -17.09
CA ALA A 49 8.84 33.04 -15.89
C ALA A 49 7.37 33.06 -15.44
N SER A 50 6.72 34.24 -15.49
CA SER A 50 5.29 34.39 -15.18
C SER A 50 4.42 33.62 -16.19
N LYS A 51 4.68 33.73 -17.50
CA LYS A 51 3.97 32.96 -18.54
C LYS A 51 4.13 31.46 -18.34
N LYS A 52 5.36 30.99 -18.09
CA LYS A 52 5.64 29.58 -17.85
C LYS A 52 4.96 29.06 -16.57
N PHE A 53 4.88 29.88 -15.53
CA PHE A 53 4.16 29.54 -14.31
C PHE A 53 2.68 29.29 -14.58
N GLU A 54 2.01 30.17 -15.34
CA GLU A 54 0.59 29.97 -15.71
C GLU A 54 0.36 28.72 -16.55
N VAL A 55 1.28 28.41 -17.50
CA VAL A 55 1.23 27.15 -18.26
C VAL A 55 1.32 25.94 -17.32
N LEU A 56 2.23 25.97 -16.34
CA LEU A 56 2.37 24.89 -15.36
C LEU A 56 1.15 24.77 -14.44
N ILE A 57 0.47 25.87 -14.10
CA ILE A 57 -0.82 25.84 -13.38
C ILE A 57 -1.90 25.13 -14.23
N GLY A 58 -1.94 25.36 -15.53
CA GLY A 58 -2.81 24.60 -16.44
C GLY A 58 -2.47 23.09 -16.45
N GLN A 59 -1.19 22.76 -16.53
CA GLN A 59 -0.71 21.38 -16.53
C GLN A 59 -0.98 20.65 -15.20
N ILE A 60 -0.75 21.30 -14.06
CA ILE A 60 -1.00 20.69 -12.74
C ILE A 60 -2.50 20.44 -12.56
N ARG A 61 -3.36 21.36 -13.01
CA ARG A 61 -4.82 21.16 -13.00
C ARG A 61 -5.24 19.94 -13.83
N HIS A 62 -4.67 19.78 -15.03
CA HIS A 62 -4.93 18.61 -15.86
C HIS A 62 -4.45 17.32 -15.18
N ALA A 63 -3.25 17.31 -14.61
CA ALA A 63 -2.71 16.17 -13.89
C ALA A 63 -3.59 15.78 -12.69
N TYR A 64 -4.03 16.74 -11.87
CA TYR A 64 -4.95 16.44 -10.76
C TYR A 64 -6.31 15.91 -11.23
N ARG A 65 -6.84 16.38 -12.36
CA ARG A 65 -8.08 15.83 -12.92
C ARG A 65 -7.90 14.35 -13.26
N GLU A 66 -6.86 14.01 -14.02
CA GLU A 66 -6.58 12.61 -14.39
C GLU A 66 -6.34 11.73 -13.16
N LEU A 67 -5.69 12.29 -12.12
CA LEU A 67 -5.44 11.60 -10.87
C LEU A 67 -6.74 11.30 -10.13
N ILE A 68 -7.60 12.31 -9.96
CA ILE A 68 -8.90 12.18 -9.31
C ILE A 68 -9.76 11.15 -10.05
N GLU A 69 -9.83 11.22 -11.39
CA GLU A 69 -10.55 10.24 -12.20
C GLU A 69 -10.02 8.82 -12.00
N SER A 70 -8.70 8.64 -11.99
CA SER A 70 -8.09 7.32 -11.79
C SER A 70 -8.41 6.75 -10.41
N ILE A 71 -8.46 7.58 -9.37
CA ILE A 71 -8.77 7.16 -8.00
C ILE A 71 -10.27 6.88 -7.85
N LEU A 72 -11.14 7.65 -8.53
CA LEU A 72 -12.57 7.37 -8.57
C LEU A 72 -12.88 6.01 -9.21
N MET A 73 -12.12 5.60 -10.23
CA MET A 73 -12.24 4.25 -10.83
C MET A 73 -11.89 3.12 -9.85
N LEU A 74 -11.14 3.43 -8.79
CA LEU A 74 -10.80 2.49 -7.71
C LEU A 74 -11.80 2.54 -6.54
N GLU A 75 -12.84 3.37 -6.66
CA GLU A 75 -13.82 3.65 -5.61
C GLU A 75 -13.21 4.17 -4.29
N ASP A 76 -12.01 4.77 -4.35
CA ASP A 76 -11.31 5.36 -3.20
C ASP A 76 -11.70 6.83 -3.02
N TYR A 77 -12.96 7.06 -2.62
CA TYR A 77 -13.47 8.41 -2.37
C TYR A 77 -12.73 9.16 -1.26
N GLN A 78 -12.17 8.42 -0.29
CA GLN A 78 -11.36 8.99 0.79
C GLN A 78 -10.03 9.53 0.25
N GLY A 79 -9.36 8.78 -0.62
CA GLY A 79 -8.16 9.25 -1.33
C GLY A 79 -8.43 10.50 -2.17
N VAL A 80 -9.58 10.59 -2.84
CA VAL A 80 -9.99 11.81 -3.56
C VAL A 80 -10.14 13.00 -2.60
N MET A 81 -10.74 12.79 -1.43
CA MET A 81 -10.89 13.84 -0.41
C MET A 81 -9.55 14.35 0.08
N GLU A 82 -8.62 13.44 0.39
CA GLU A 82 -7.28 13.78 0.86
C GLU A 82 -6.51 14.61 -0.16
N ILE A 83 -6.54 14.20 -1.43
CA ILE A 83 -5.90 14.93 -2.54
C ILE A 83 -6.53 16.30 -2.73
N CYS A 84 -7.86 16.40 -2.67
CA CYS A 84 -8.55 17.68 -2.82
C CYS A 84 -8.22 18.63 -1.65
N GLN A 85 -8.10 18.11 -0.43
CA GLN A 85 -7.68 18.90 0.73
C GLN A 85 -6.23 19.37 0.59
N GLU A 86 -5.31 18.49 0.20
CA GLU A 86 -3.91 18.84 -0.04
C GLU A 86 -3.78 19.89 -1.15
N GLY A 87 -4.44 19.63 -2.28
CA GLY A 87 -4.48 20.53 -3.44
C GLY A 87 -5.06 21.90 -3.10
N THR A 88 -6.15 21.95 -2.31
CA THR A 88 -6.73 23.22 -1.84
C THR A 88 -5.76 24.02 -0.97
N LYS A 89 -4.99 23.34 -0.10
CA LYS A 89 -3.97 23.99 0.72
C LYS A 89 -2.83 24.55 -0.14
N LYS A 90 -2.33 23.74 -1.08
CA LYS A 90 -1.16 24.05 -1.92
C LYS A 90 -1.45 25.11 -2.99
N TYR A 91 -2.61 25.02 -3.62
CA TYR A 91 -3.01 25.83 -4.78
C TYR A 91 -4.18 26.77 -4.48
N ARG A 92 -4.30 27.23 -3.24
CA ARG A 92 -5.43 28.04 -2.75
C ARG A 92 -5.83 29.18 -3.70
N LYS A 93 -4.85 29.90 -4.27
CA LYS A 93 -5.12 31.06 -5.13
C LYS A 93 -5.53 30.70 -6.57
N HIS A 94 -5.20 29.50 -7.05
CA HIS A 94 -5.32 29.15 -8.46
C HIS A 94 -6.34 28.05 -8.74
N LEU A 95 -6.51 27.09 -7.81
CA LEU A 95 -7.26 25.86 -8.06
C LEU A 95 -8.22 25.49 -6.91
N GLN A 96 -8.47 26.38 -5.96
CA GLN A 96 -9.33 26.10 -4.81
C GLN A 96 -10.74 25.64 -5.23
N ASP A 97 -11.37 26.30 -6.19
CA ASP A 97 -12.72 25.94 -6.62
C ASP A 97 -12.75 24.61 -7.39
N PHE A 98 -11.68 24.32 -8.13
CA PHE A 98 -11.48 23.03 -8.76
C PHE A 98 -11.44 21.91 -7.71
N PHE A 99 -10.64 22.05 -6.65
CA PHE A 99 -10.57 21.02 -5.61
C PHE A 99 -11.82 20.95 -4.74
N ARG A 100 -12.47 22.08 -4.43
CA ARG A 100 -13.72 22.11 -3.68
C ARG A 100 -14.84 21.37 -4.40
N SER A 101 -15.00 21.58 -5.71
CA SER A 101 -16.04 20.91 -6.50
C SER A 101 -15.85 19.39 -6.55
N HIS A 102 -14.62 18.92 -6.79
CA HIS A 102 -14.33 17.48 -6.84
C HIS A 102 -14.41 16.83 -5.46
N GLY A 103 -13.92 17.51 -4.41
CA GLY A 103 -14.06 17.05 -3.03
C GLY A 103 -15.53 16.96 -2.60
N ALA A 104 -16.36 17.94 -2.93
CA ALA A 104 -17.79 17.89 -2.62
C ALA A 104 -18.49 16.69 -3.29
N SER A 105 -18.12 16.38 -4.54
CA SER A 105 -18.64 15.21 -5.26
C SER A 105 -18.27 13.89 -4.57
N ALA A 106 -17.01 13.74 -4.18
CA ALA A 106 -16.55 12.55 -3.43
C ALA A 106 -17.23 12.45 -2.06
N ASN A 107 -17.35 13.56 -1.33
CA ASN A 107 -18.00 13.59 -0.02
C ASN A 107 -19.48 13.19 -0.10
N ALA A 108 -20.20 13.63 -1.14
CA ALA A 108 -21.59 13.23 -1.36
C ALA A 108 -21.74 11.72 -1.54
N LYS A 109 -20.78 11.05 -2.18
CA LYS A 109 -20.76 9.59 -2.35
C LYS A 109 -20.49 8.85 -1.03
N ILE A 110 -19.65 9.41 -0.16
CA ILE A 110 -19.36 8.87 1.18
C ILE A 110 -20.60 9.00 2.06
N VAL A 111 -21.19 10.20 2.16
CA VAL A 111 -22.35 10.49 3.02
C VAL A 111 -23.59 9.74 2.54
N GLY A 112 -23.80 9.64 1.23
CA GLY A 112 -24.96 8.94 0.64
C GLY A 112 -24.92 7.41 0.76
N ASN A 113 -23.80 6.82 1.22
CA ASN A 113 -23.64 5.37 1.34
C ASN A 113 -23.11 4.99 2.72
N SER A 114 -24.00 4.70 3.67
CA SER A 114 -23.62 4.26 5.03
C SER A 114 -22.81 2.95 5.07
N TRP A 115 -22.84 2.15 3.99
CA TRP A 115 -21.99 0.97 3.84
C TRP A 115 -20.55 1.32 3.44
N ILE A 116 -20.32 2.44 2.75
CA ILE A 116 -18.98 2.95 2.44
C ILE A 116 -18.33 3.33 3.77
N THR A 117 -18.98 4.15 4.60
CA THR A 117 -18.44 4.49 5.93
C THR A 117 -18.23 3.27 6.85
N ARG A 118 -18.94 2.15 6.69
CA ARG A 118 -18.64 0.87 7.40
C ARG A 118 -17.50 0.06 6.76
N ARG A 119 -17.36 0.05 5.43
CA ARG A 119 -16.26 -0.62 4.69
C ARG A 119 -14.91 0.08 4.90
N TRP A 120 -14.95 1.37 5.23
CA TRP A 120 -13.82 2.27 5.52
C TRP A 120 -13.77 2.76 6.97
N GLY A 121 -14.66 2.25 7.85
CA GLY A 121 -14.88 2.74 9.22
C GLY A 121 -13.88 2.27 10.27
N GLY A 122 -12.87 1.51 9.87
CA GLY A 122 -11.61 1.48 10.59
C GLY A 122 -10.71 2.47 9.88
N THR A 123 -10.28 3.52 10.59
CA THR A 123 -9.27 4.49 10.13
C THR A 123 -8.21 3.80 9.28
N SER A 124 -8.30 3.92 7.95
CA SER A 124 -7.27 3.45 7.03
C SER A 124 -6.10 4.43 6.96
N SER A 125 -5.91 5.24 8.01
CA SER A 125 -4.58 5.39 8.59
C SER A 125 -4.21 4.09 9.29
N ILE A 126 -4.02 3.00 8.54
CA ILE A 126 -3.00 2.06 8.98
C ILE A 126 -1.71 2.83 8.67
N PRO A 127 -1.06 3.47 9.65
CA PRO A 127 0.26 4.03 9.40
C PRO A 127 1.06 2.92 8.74
N PHE A 128 1.73 3.28 7.65
CA PHE A 128 2.66 2.42 6.94
C PHE A 128 3.35 1.52 7.95
N SER A 129 3.08 0.23 7.86
CA SER A 129 3.48 -0.65 8.94
C SER A 129 5.00 -0.70 8.93
N PHE A 130 5.65 -0.74 10.10
CA PHE A 130 7.12 -0.77 10.18
C PHE A 130 7.73 -1.88 9.32
N ILE A 131 6.95 -2.93 8.99
CA ILE A 131 7.34 -4.00 8.09
C ILE A 131 7.53 -3.53 6.65
N GLU A 132 6.67 -2.66 6.14
CA GLU A 132 6.76 -2.13 4.77
C GLU A 132 8.00 -1.24 4.63
N LEU A 133 8.29 -0.42 5.65
CA LEU A 133 9.51 0.39 5.69
C LEU A 133 10.74 -0.51 5.72
N ARG A 134 10.77 -1.52 6.60
CA ARG A 134 11.88 -2.48 6.71
C ARG A 134 12.11 -3.23 5.40
N ILE A 135 11.03 -3.62 4.71
CA ILE A 135 11.12 -4.29 3.41
C ILE A 135 11.78 -3.39 2.38
N LEU A 136 11.31 -2.14 2.23
CA LEU A 136 11.90 -1.20 1.27
C LEU A 136 13.35 -0.90 1.61
N ALA A 137 13.65 -0.64 2.88
CA ALA A 137 15.02 -0.38 3.34
C ALA A 137 15.96 -1.55 3.04
N THR A 138 15.53 -2.79 3.30
CA THR A 138 16.31 -4.00 3.00
C THR A 138 16.53 -4.16 1.49
N CYS A 139 15.49 -3.92 0.67
CA CYS A 139 15.63 -3.95 -0.78
C CYS A 139 16.65 -2.90 -1.26
N VAL A 140 16.58 -1.68 -0.74
CA VAL A 140 17.51 -0.59 -1.07
C VAL A 140 18.96 -0.97 -0.72
N GLN A 141 19.17 -1.52 0.49
CA GLN A 141 20.47 -1.97 0.97
C GLN A 141 21.05 -3.11 0.13
N SER A 142 20.21 -4.02 -0.37
CA SER A 142 20.65 -5.15 -1.19
C SER A 142 21.12 -4.77 -2.59
N HIS A 143 20.73 -3.59 -3.07
CA HIS A 143 20.90 -3.12 -4.45
C HIS A 143 20.30 -4.03 -5.55
N GLN A 144 19.59 -5.09 -5.19
CA GLN A 144 18.89 -5.99 -6.11
C GLN A 144 17.54 -5.42 -6.55
N HIS A 145 16.91 -6.01 -7.57
CA HIS A 145 15.52 -5.70 -7.87
C HIS A 145 14.64 -6.15 -6.68
N PRO A 146 13.72 -5.32 -6.14
CA PRO A 146 12.93 -5.66 -4.96
C PRO A 146 12.14 -6.97 -5.06
N LEU A 147 11.69 -7.35 -6.26
CA LEU A 147 10.97 -8.61 -6.49
C LEU A 147 11.88 -9.84 -6.55
N GLU A 148 13.18 -9.65 -6.72
CA GLU A 148 14.21 -10.71 -6.69
C GLU A 148 14.79 -10.88 -5.29
N HIS A 149 14.61 -9.90 -4.41
CA HIS A 149 15.11 -9.95 -3.05
C HIS A 149 14.57 -11.20 -2.32
N PRO A 150 15.40 -12.03 -1.66
CA PRO A 150 14.96 -13.30 -1.07
C PRO A 150 13.80 -13.21 -0.08
N ALA A 151 13.69 -12.08 0.65
CA ALA A 151 12.58 -11.84 1.58
C ALA A 151 11.22 -11.59 0.89
N ILE A 152 11.22 -11.31 -0.42
CA ILE A 152 10.04 -10.96 -1.23
C ILE A 152 9.79 -12.00 -2.32
N ALA A 153 10.84 -12.50 -2.97
CA ALA A 153 10.76 -13.49 -4.04
C ALA A 153 10.09 -14.79 -3.59
N ARG A 154 10.23 -15.15 -2.32
CA ARG A 154 9.67 -16.39 -1.74
C ARG A 154 8.22 -16.28 -1.29
N LEU A 155 7.69 -15.05 -1.16
CA LEU A 155 6.35 -14.85 -0.65
C LEU A 155 5.30 -15.24 -1.71
N VAL A 156 4.26 -15.94 -1.28
CA VAL A 156 3.15 -16.35 -2.15
C VAL A 156 2.45 -15.11 -2.72
N PRO A 157 2.28 -15.00 -4.04
CA PRO A 157 1.49 -13.93 -4.64
C PRO A 157 0.01 -14.06 -4.24
N CYS A 158 -0.65 -12.91 -4.12
CA CYS A 158 -2.06 -12.87 -3.77
C CYS A 158 -2.92 -12.98 -5.04
N TYR A 159 -3.65 -14.10 -5.16
CA TYR A 159 -4.53 -14.42 -6.29
C TYR A 159 -6.02 -14.15 -6.00
N SER A 160 -6.35 -13.29 -5.02
CA SER A 160 -7.76 -13.04 -4.68
C SER A 160 -8.53 -12.46 -5.88
N ASP A 161 -9.67 -13.06 -6.21
CA ASP A 161 -10.55 -12.64 -7.33
C ASP A 161 -11.26 -11.29 -7.08
N GLY A 162 -11.14 -10.73 -5.87
CA GLY A 162 -11.72 -9.44 -5.51
C GLY A 162 -10.76 -8.26 -5.72
N PRO A 163 -11.26 -7.06 -6.07
CA PRO A 163 -10.44 -5.86 -6.12
C PRO A 163 -9.83 -5.62 -4.74
N ARG A 164 -8.50 -5.67 -4.68
CA ARG A 164 -7.74 -5.34 -3.47
C ARG A 164 -8.14 -3.93 -3.06
N LYS A 165 -8.59 -3.72 -1.81
CA LYS A 165 -8.91 -2.37 -1.30
C LYS A 165 -7.63 -1.54 -1.41
N LEU A 166 -7.63 -0.61 -2.36
CA LEU A 166 -6.49 0.26 -2.64
C LEU A 166 -6.76 1.60 -1.97
N SER A 167 -5.77 2.10 -1.23
CA SER A 167 -5.76 3.47 -0.72
C SER A 167 -4.66 4.21 -1.44
N PHE A 168 -5.00 5.33 -2.06
CA PHE A 168 -4.01 6.15 -2.75
C PHE A 168 -2.85 6.56 -1.82
N THR A 169 -3.16 6.93 -0.58
CA THR A 169 -2.15 7.35 0.40
C THR A 169 -1.23 6.18 0.78
N ALA A 170 -1.79 5.01 1.09
CA ALA A 170 -0.99 3.85 1.51
C ALA A 170 -0.20 3.23 0.35
N ASN A 171 -0.76 3.20 -0.86
CA ASN A 171 -0.19 2.47 -1.99
C ASN A 171 0.66 3.34 -2.92
N HIS A 172 0.50 4.66 -2.90
CA HIS A 172 1.22 5.57 -3.80
C HIS A 172 2.01 6.64 -3.05
N THR A 173 1.35 7.50 -2.28
CA THR A 173 1.99 8.67 -1.67
C THR A 173 3.08 8.26 -0.67
N GLN A 174 2.77 7.35 0.24
CA GLN A 174 3.66 6.99 1.33
C GLN A 174 4.89 6.17 0.89
N PRO A 175 4.78 5.13 0.04
CA PRO A 175 5.94 4.44 -0.50
C PRO A 175 6.91 5.36 -1.23
N ILE A 176 6.40 6.31 -2.02
CA ILE A 176 7.24 7.27 -2.75
C ILE A 176 8.02 8.16 -1.78
N ARG A 177 7.37 8.66 -0.71
CA ARG A 177 8.05 9.46 0.32
C ARG A 177 9.18 8.70 0.99
N ILE A 178 8.97 7.41 1.31
CA ILE A 178 9.99 6.56 1.94
C ILE A 178 11.16 6.34 0.99
N LEU A 179 10.89 6.00 -0.27
CA LEU A 179 11.93 5.85 -1.27
C LEU A 179 12.78 7.11 -1.41
N GLN A 180 12.14 8.29 -1.42
CA GLN A 180 12.85 9.57 -1.43
C GLN A 180 13.73 9.76 -0.18
N GLN A 181 13.22 9.43 1.01
CA GLN A 181 14.00 9.48 2.26
C GLN A 181 15.19 8.50 2.26
N LEU A 182 15.04 7.35 1.59
CA LEU A 182 16.10 6.37 1.37
C LEU A 182 17.07 6.74 0.23
N GLY A 183 16.95 7.95 -0.35
CA GLY A 183 17.81 8.42 -1.44
C GLY A 183 17.48 7.84 -2.82
N ILE A 184 16.37 7.10 -2.95
CA ILE A 184 15.95 6.53 -4.23
C ILE A 184 15.21 7.58 -5.06
N ASN A 185 15.76 7.84 -6.25
CA ASN A 185 15.07 8.62 -7.27
C ASN A 185 14.06 7.73 -8.01
N HIS A 186 12.84 7.63 -7.49
CA HIS A 186 11.75 6.84 -8.08
C HIS A 186 11.26 7.31 -9.47
N PHE A 187 11.75 8.45 -9.97
CA PHE A 187 11.53 8.89 -11.35
C PHE A 187 12.53 8.28 -12.33
N LYS A 188 13.70 7.85 -11.86
CA LYS A 188 14.77 7.26 -12.69
C LYS A 188 14.93 5.77 -12.44
N ASP A 189 14.75 5.35 -11.19
CA ASP A 189 14.94 3.98 -10.78
C ASP A 189 13.68 3.15 -11.06
N ARG A 190 13.77 2.32 -12.09
CA ARG A 190 12.66 1.47 -12.53
C ARG A 190 12.39 0.29 -11.59
N ARG A 191 13.33 -0.03 -10.68
CA ARG A 191 13.17 -1.10 -9.69
C ARG A 191 12.05 -0.81 -8.69
N TYR A 192 11.65 0.46 -8.56
CA TYR A 192 10.59 0.91 -7.65
C TYR A 192 9.43 1.58 -8.39
N GLU A 193 9.10 1.08 -9.59
CA GLU A 193 7.86 1.47 -10.26
C GLU A 193 6.62 1.06 -9.45
N THR A 194 5.48 1.74 -9.69
CA THR A 194 4.24 1.53 -8.94
C THR A 194 3.81 0.06 -8.95
N TRP A 195 3.90 -0.62 -10.08
CA TRP A 195 3.55 -2.04 -10.20
C TRP A 195 4.45 -2.93 -9.32
N VAL A 196 5.74 -2.58 -9.18
CA VAL A 196 6.66 -3.31 -8.30
C VAL A 196 6.22 -3.17 -6.85
N LEU A 197 5.97 -1.94 -6.40
CA LEU A 197 5.55 -1.65 -5.03
C LEU A 197 4.24 -2.36 -4.69
N GLN A 198 3.25 -2.29 -5.59
CA GLN A 198 1.99 -3.00 -5.41
C GLN A 198 2.17 -4.52 -5.38
N THR A 199 3.08 -5.07 -6.18
CA THR A 199 3.40 -6.50 -6.15
C THR A 199 4.02 -6.91 -4.81
N ILE A 200 4.92 -6.07 -4.26
CA ILE A 200 5.48 -6.28 -2.92
C ILE A 200 4.35 -6.29 -1.88
N TRP A 201 3.49 -5.27 -1.87
CA TRP A 201 2.38 -5.17 -0.92
C TRP A 201 1.38 -6.30 -1.05
N ALA A 202 1.13 -6.76 -2.27
CA ALA A 202 0.30 -7.90 -2.52
C ALA A 202 0.84 -9.17 -1.87
N ARG A 203 2.14 -9.42 -2.03
CA ARG A 203 2.82 -10.56 -1.40
C ARG A 203 2.84 -10.42 0.12
N VAL A 204 3.19 -9.26 0.65
CA VAL A 204 3.21 -9.00 2.10
C VAL A 204 1.84 -9.24 2.72
N ALA A 205 0.79 -8.67 2.14
CA ALA A 205 -0.57 -8.79 2.66
C ALA A 205 -1.08 -10.24 2.67
N ASN A 206 -0.61 -11.08 1.75
CA ASN A 206 -1.00 -12.50 1.65
C ASN A 206 -0.23 -13.41 2.61
N ASN A 207 0.95 -12.99 3.09
CA ASN A 207 1.85 -13.82 3.89
C ASN A 207 2.03 -13.30 5.32
N GLN A 208 1.33 -12.23 5.69
CA GLN A 208 1.28 -11.73 7.06
C GLN A 208 0.26 -12.53 7.89
N ASP A 209 0.45 -12.54 9.21
CA ASP A 209 -0.52 -13.13 10.13
C ASP A 209 -1.89 -12.40 10.05
N GLU A 210 -2.96 -13.18 9.88
CA GLU A 210 -4.34 -12.68 9.89
C GLU A 210 -4.70 -12.09 11.27
N HIS A 211 -4.25 -12.76 12.34
CA HIS A 211 -4.43 -12.33 13.71
C HIS A 211 -3.13 -11.74 14.27
N PRO A 212 -3.01 -10.41 14.34
CA PRO A 212 -1.84 -9.80 14.95
C PRO A 212 -1.76 -10.20 16.42
N SER A 213 -0.53 -10.40 16.89
CA SER A 213 -0.28 -10.57 18.33
C SER A 213 -0.39 -9.20 19.01
N GLU A 214 -0.84 -9.14 20.25
CA GLU A 214 -0.79 -7.90 21.05
C GLU A 214 0.36 -7.99 22.05
N LEU A 215 1.15 -6.92 22.13
CA LEU A 215 2.20 -6.74 23.14
C LEU A 215 2.07 -5.32 23.70
N ASP A 216 1.82 -5.19 24.99
CA ASP A 216 1.66 -3.90 25.68
C ASP A 216 0.66 -2.94 25.00
N GLY A 217 -0.46 -3.50 24.48
CA GLY A 217 -1.48 -2.74 23.75
C GLY A 217 -1.10 -2.35 22.32
N ILE A 218 0.05 -2.83 21.82
CA ILE A 218 0.52 -2.62 20.45
C ILE A 218 0.23 -3.87 19.62
N SER A 219 -0.51 -3.67 18.51
CA SER A 219 -0.75 -4.71 17.51
C SER A 219 0.52 -5.00 16.71
N ILE A 220 1.03 -6.22 16.81
CA ILE A 220 2.21 -6.72 16.10
C ILE A 220 1.78 -7.62 14.95
N ARG A 221 2.15 -7.22 13.73
CA ARG A 221 2.04 -8.06 12.53
C ARG A 221 3.39 -8.70 12.22
N THR A 222 3.36 -9.99 11.88
CA THR A 222 4.54 -10.76 11.49
C THR A 222 4.34 -11.29 10.08
N ILE A 223 5.42 -11.34 9.29
CA ILE A 223 5.47 -12.09 8.03
C ILE A 223 6.22 -13.38 8.30
N LYS A 224 5.56 -14.52 8.05
CA LYS A 224 6.19 -15.84 8.15
C LYS A 224 6.89 -16.13 6.83
N LEU A 225 8.16 -15.74 6.71
CA LEU A 225 8.96 -15.98 5.49
C LEU A 225 8.93 -17.45 5.05
N LEU A 226 9.09 -18.38 5.99
CA LEU A 226 8.98 -19.82 5.73
C LEU A 226 7.52 -20.31 5.65
N GLY A 227 6.56 -19.53 6.16
CA GLY A 227 5.14 -19.87 6.08
C GLY A 227 4.64 -20.04 4.65
N SER A 228 5.23 -19.30 3.71
CA SER A 228 4.98 -19.42 2.27
C SER A 228 5.28 -20.80 1.66
N PHE A 229 6.00 -21.68 2.36
CA PHE A 229 6.37 -23.03 1.89
C PHE A 229 5.38 -24.11 2.31
N PHE A 230 4.47 -23.83 3.24
CA PHE A 230 3.57 -24.83 3.80
C PHE A 230 2.15 -24.52 3.38
N ASP A 231 1.49 -25.49 2.76
CA ASP A 231 0.12 -25.32 2.27
C ASP A 231 -0.93 -25.36 3.39
N HIS A 232 -2.14 -24.95 3.01
CA HIS A 232 -3.31 -25.02 3.87
C HIS A 232 -3.86 -26.45 3.96
N SER A 233 -4.18 -26.89 5.18
CA SER A 233 -5.10 -28.02 5.39
C SER A 233 -6.06 -27.73 6.54
N CYS A 234 -7.34 -28.08 6.36
CA CYS A 234 -8.33 -28.10 7.44
C CYS A 234 -8.02 -29.16 8.50
N GLU A 235 -7.30 -30.22 8.12
CA GLU A 235 -6.80 -31.29 8.98
C GLU A 235 -5.27 -31.18 9.13
N ALA A 236 -4.82 -29.98 9.47
CA ALA A 236 -3.41 -29.64 9.61
C ALA A 236 -2.64 -30.60 10.55
N ASN A 237 -1.45 -31.03 10.10
CA ASN A 237 -0.53 -31.86 10.88
C ASN A 237 0.57 -31.03 11.58
N ALA A 238 0.62 -29.72 11.33
CA ALA A 238 1.50 -28.78 12.00
C ALA A 238 0.78 -27.48 12.41
N GLU A 239 1.34 -26.77 13.40
CA GLU A 239 0.83 -25.48 13.88
C GLU A 239 1.95 -24.52 14.26
N TRP A 240 1.68 -23.22 14.08
CA TRP A 240 2.61 -22.16 14.47
C TRP A 240 2.41 -21.79 15.93
N GLY A 241 3.49 -21.77 16.70
CA GLY A 241 3.53 -21.18 18.03
C GLY A 241 4.64 -20.13 18.17
N SER A 242 4.65 -19.48 19.33
CA SER A 242 5.79 -18.70 19.80
C SER A 242 6.63 -19.58 20.73
N LYS A 243 7.93 -19.32 20.88
CA LYS A 243 8.68 -19.94 21.97
C LYS A 243 8.09 -19.48 23.30
N SER A 244 7.78 -20.40 24.21
CA SER A 244 7.35 -20.04 25.56
C SER A 244 8.53 -19.46 26.35
N GLN A 245 8.22 -18.71 27.40
CA GLN A 245 9.17 -18.03 28.28
C GLN A 245 10.13 -19.02 29.00
N ASP A 246 9.74 -20.30 29.08
CA ASP A 246 10.42 -21.33 29.86
C ASP A 246 11.72 -21.86 29.22
N GLU A 247 11.94 -21.63 27.92
CA GLU A 247 13.18 -22.05 27.23
C GLU A 247 14.22 -20.92 27.07
N HIS A 248 13.82 -19.66 27.28
CA HIS A 248 14.74 -18.51 27.21
C HIS A 248 14.20 -17.33 28.04
N PRO A 249 14.85 -16.99 29.18
CA PRO A 249 14.30 -16.03 30.17
C PRO A 249 14.20 -14.56 29.71
N TYR A 250 14.51 -14.28 28.45
CA TYR A 250 14.36 -12.95 27.82
C TYR A 250 13.36 -12.92 26.65
N CYS A 251 12.63 -14.02 26.39
CA CYS A 251 11.76 -14.15 25.20
C CYS A 251 10.26 -14.24 25.54
N SER A 252 9.76 -13.33 26.37
CA SER A 252 8.34 -12.93 26.29
C SER A 252 8.16 -12.01 25.07
N GLY A 253 7.51 -12.50 24.00
CA GLY A 253 7.20 -11.67 22.82
C GLY A 253 8.27 -11.63 21.72
N GLY A 254 9.08 -12.68 21.57
CA GLY A 254 10.12 -12.74 20.53
C GLY A 254 9.59 -12.74 19.09
N SER A 255 10.35 -12.15 18.16
CA SER A 255 10.11 -12.18 16.70
C SER A 255 10.28 -13.57 16.06
N THR A 256 10.54 -14.59 16.87
CA THR A 256 10.77 -15.97 16.43
C THR A 256 9.47 -16.77 16.50
N LYS A 257 9.04 -17.27 15.36
CA LYS A 257 7.93 -18.22 15.25
C LYS A 257 8.47 -19.63 15.04
N VAL A 258 7.84 -20.61 15.68
CA VAL A 258 8.21 -22.03 15.61
C VAL A 258 7.04 -22.82 15.05
N LEU A 259 7.32 -23.77 14.17
CA LEU A 259 6.32 -24.70 13.63
C LEU A 259 6.45 -26.04 14.38
N TYR A 260 5.38 -26.45 15.04
CA TYR A 260 5.31 -27.70 15.79
C TYR A 260 4.49 -28.73 15.04
N ALA A 261 4.88 -30.01 15.12
CA ALA A 261 4.05 -31.10 14.64
C ALA A 261 2.92 -31.38 15.66
N LYS A 262 1.68 -31.47 15.19
CA LYS A 262 0.51 -31.80 16.02
C LYS A 262 0.34 -33.30 16.24
N ARG A 263 0.99 -34.10 15.39
CA ARG A 263 0.99 -35.55 15.42
C ARG A 263 2.28 -36.09 14.80
N GLN A 264 2.47 -37.40 14.85
CA GLN A 264 3.53 -38.06 14.08
C GLN A 264 3.33 -37.78 12.58
N ILE A 265 4.41 -37.39 11.90
CA ILE A 265 4.44 -37.09 10.45
C ILE A 265 5.37 -38.12 9.79
N LYS A 266 4.89 -38.82 8.77
CA LYS A 266 5.67 -39.85 8.08
C LYS A 266 6.70 -39.21 7.13
N ARG A 267 7.78 -39.93 6.83
CA ARG A 267 8.74 -39.52 5.80
C ARG A 267 8.02 -39.37 4.45
N GLY A 268 8.17 -38.22 3.80
CA GLY A 268 7.54 -37.91 2.53
C GLY A 268 6.08 -37.42 2.64
N GLU A 269 5.54 -37.37 3.86
CA GLU A 269 4.26 -36.71 4.11
C GLU A 269 4.45 -35.18 4.08
N GLU A 270 3.52 -34.49 3.42
CA GLU A 270 3.53 -33.03 3.34
C GLU A 270 3.22 -32.41 4.71
N ILE A 271 3.90 -31.30 5.02
CA ILE A 271 3.66 -30.53 6.24
C ILE A 271 2.69 -29.39 5.87
N CYS A 272 1.53 -29.35 6.54
CA CYS A 272 0.49 -28.35 6.28
C CYS A 272 0.01 -27.72 7.58
N PHE A 273 -0.43 -26.46 7.53
CA PHE A 273 -1.04 -25.77 8.66
C PHE A 273 -2.39 -25.13 8.30
N SER A 274 -3.21 -24.79 9.30
CA SER A 274 -4.47 -24.08 9.03
C SER A 274 -4.22 -22.59 8.84
N TYR A 275 -4.69 -22.02 7.73
CA TYR A 275 -4.65 -20.57 7.50
C TYR A 275 -5.79 -19.87 8.24
N ALA A 276 -6.92 -20.57 8.41
CA ALA A 276 -8.06 -20.08 9.15
C ALA A 276 -7.81 -20.20 10.66
N PRO A 277 -8.32 -19.24 11.48
CA PRO A 277 -8.36 -19.40 12.91
C PRO A 277 -9.12 -20.68 13.30
N PHE A 278 -8.66 -21.34 14.34
CA PHE A 278 -9.42 -22.41 14.98
C PHE A 278 -10.71 -21.82 15.51
N SER A 279 -11.80 -21.89 14.75
CA SER A 279 -13.13 -21.63 15.29
C SER A 279 -13.39 -22.77 16.28
N GLY A 280 -13.20 -22.51 17.57
CA GLY A 280 -13.35 -23.46 18.67
C GLY A 280 -14.80 -23.96 18.86
N ARG A 281 -15.44 -24.44 17.80
CA ARG A 281 -16.60 -25.31 17.85
C ARG A 281 -16.12 -26.71 17.54
N GLU A 282 -15.46 -27.33 18.51
CA GLU A 282 -15.78 -28.73 18.76
C GLU A 282 -17.28 -28.74 19.05
N THR A 283 -18.12 -29.15 18.10
CA THR A 283 -19.45 -29.61 18.48
C THR A 283 -19.23 -30.79 19.40
N LYS A 284 -19.94 -30.81 20.54
CA LYS A 284 -19.83 -31.85 21.58
C LYS A 284 -20.01 -33.29 21.06
N GLU A 285 -20.36 -33.48 19.80
CA GLU A 285 -20.62 -34.76 19.14
C GLU A 285 -19.36 -35.49 18.66
N GLN A 286 -18.17 -34.86 18.62
CA GLN A 286 -16.93 -35.53 18.19
C GLN A 286 -16.05 -36.09 19.32
N ARG A 287 -16.51 -36.03 20.59
CA ARG A 287 -15.78 -36.64 21.72
C ARG A 287 -16.20 -38.08 22.05
N PHE A 288 -17.17 -38.63 21.33
CA PHE A 288 -17.60 -40.03 21.48
C PHE A 288 -17.93 -40.64 20.12
N ALA A 289 -16.88 -40.93 19.33
CA ALA A 289 -16.91 -41.91 18.25
C ALA A 289 -15.54 -42.58 18.16
#